data_AF-A0A9D9VXI5-F1
#
_entry.id   AF-A0A9D9VXI5-F1
#
_cell.length_a   1.000
_cell.length_b   1.000
_cell.length_c   1.000
_cell.angle_alpha   90.00
_cell.angle_beta   90.00
_cell.angle_gamma   90.00
#
_symmetry.space_group_name_H-M   'P 1'
#
loop_
_entity.id
_entity.type
_entity.pdbx_description
1 polymer ?
#
loop_
_entity_poly.entity_id
_entity_poly.type
_entity_poly.pdbx_seq_one_letter_code
_entity_poly.pdbx_strand_id
1 'polypeptide(L)'
;MKPALHRLFVKCLVLALFLNLRTAANAQHILLGNSQKVSVEAGLNFGPTFFLGDLGGNRGKGTYFVKDINLELTKMMKGAFVSIYPNSWIGLRFAAQYTYLSGEDYTIKPEGSHELWRLERNLDFKSNVWEAYSAIEFFPLNYMYRNYEDYDPKFRPYVFGGLGIFHFDPMGTIKNINGGRTWYKLHPLRTEGQGMEEYPEKKPYKLTQLNLPMGFGVKIKLSDRVFTGTELLYRHTFTDYVDDVSTTYIDPNYFRLYMSPQDAALAEQISDKVNGIFNVGLNRYPPGTQRGNPNKNDDYFSCVIKLGIKLGNNDNIYTRQTRCPHFY
;
A
#
# COMPACT_ATOMS: atom_id res chain seq x y z
N MET A 1 50.25 1.34 -23.31
CA MET A 1 49.89 2.42 -22.34
C MET A 1 48.92 3.47 -22.94
N LYS A 2 47.84 3.09 -23.65
CA LYS A 2 46.88 4.05 -24.25
C LYS A 2 45.37 3.88 -23.91
N PRO A 3 44.85 2.76 -23.35
CA PRO A 3 43.41 2.68 -23.05
C PRO A 3 43.01 3.24 -21.68
N ALA A 4 43.94 3.27 -20.71
CA ALA A 4 43.65 3.76 -19.35
C ALA A 4 43.48 5.29 -19.31
N LEU A 5 44.28 6.02 -20.10
CA LEU A 5 44.23 7.48 -20.18
C LEU A 5 42.88 7.96 -20.76
N HIS A 6 42.36 7.24 -21.76
CA HIS A 6 41.08 7.59 -22.37
C HIS A 6 39.91 7.34 -21.41
N ARG A 7 39.92 6.24 -20.66
CA ARG A 7 38.91 5.96 -19.62
C ARG A 7 38.96 6.97 -18.47
N LEU A 8 40.16 7.42 -18.08
CA LEU A 8 40.33 8.45 -17.06
C LEU A 8 39.78 9.80 -17.56
N PHE A 9 40.09 10.16 -18.81
CA PHE A 9 39.62 11.40 -19.42
C PHE A 9 38.10 11.44 -19.56
N VAL A 10 37.48 10.33 -19.98
CA VAL A 10 36.01 10.22 -20.06
C VAL A 10 35.37 10.30 -18.67
N LYS A 11 35.95 9.67 -17.64
CA LYS A 11 35.46 9.78 -16.27
C LYS A 11 35.57 11.21 -15.72
N CYS A 12 36.67 11.90 -15.98
CA CYS A 12 36.85 13.30 -15.60
C CYS A 12 35.89 14.22 -16.37
N LEU A 13 35.62 13.95 -17.65
CA LEU A 13 34.66 14.71 -18.45
C LEU A 13 33.23 14.53 -17.95
N VAL A 14 32.83 13.31 -17.57
CA VAL A 14 31.52 13.04 -16.97
C VAL A 14 31.42 13.70 -15.60
N LEU A 15 32.46 13.64 -14.76
CA LEU A 15 32.47 14.30 -13.45
C LEU A 15 32.39 15.84 -13.59
N ALA A 16 33.07 16.40 -14.58
CA ALA A 16 32.98 17.82 -14.91
C ALA A 16 31.60 18.22 -15.45
N LEU A 17 30.93 17.34 -16.21
CA LEU A 17 29.56 17.55 -16.66
C LEU A 17 28.58 17.59 -15.47
N PHE A 18 28.75 16.72 -14.48
CA PHE A 18 27.95 16.71 -13.24
C PHE A 18 28.24 17.92 -12.33
N LEU A 19 29.47 18.43 -12.32
CA LEU A 19 29.85 19.62 -11.53
C LEU A 19 29.38 20.94 -12.16
N ASN A 20 29.12 20.97 -13.48
CA ASN A 20 28.56 22.13 -14.17
C ASN A 20 27.01 22.15 -14.21
N LEU A 21 26.34 21.13 -13.67
CA LEU A 21 24.90 21.10 -13.39
C LEU A 21 24.53 21.85 -12.10
N ARG A 22 25.30 22.88 -11.72
CA ARG A 22 24.87 23.87 -10.73
C ARG A 22 23.99 24.91 -11.39
N THR A 23 22.82 24.50 -11.86
CA THR A 23 21.73 25.46 -12.03
C THR A 23 21.42 25.98 -10.63
N ALA A 24 21.50 27.30 -10.46
CA ALA A 24 20.98 27.97 -9.27
C ALA A 24 19.60 27.38 -8.99
N ALA A 25 19.46 26.65 -7.89
CA ALA A 25 18.17 26.27 -7.36
C ALA A 25 17.55 27.55 -6.81
N ASN A 26 17.05 28.39 -7.72
CA ASN A 26 16.03 29.33 -7.38
C ASN A 26 14.86 28.47 -6.93
N ALA A 27 14.63 28.42 -5.62
CA ALA A 27 13.36 28.00 -5.07
C ALA A 27 12.33 28.95 -5.69
N GLN A 28 11.79 28.57 -6.84
CA GLN A 28 10.65 29.25 -7.43
C GLN A 28 9.52 29.02 -6.44
N HIS A 29 9.28 30.04 -5.61
CA HIS A 29 8.07 30.18 -4.85
C HIS A 29 6.94 29.89 -5.84
N ILE A 30 6.20 28.79 -5.61
CA ILE A 30 5.04 28.44 -6.41
C ILE A 30 4.03 29.56 -6.19
N LEU A 31 4.10 30.59 -7.04
CA LEU A 31 3.12 31.66 -7.16
C LEU A 31 1.92 31.09 -7.90
N LEU A 32 1.14 30.28 -7.18
CA LEU A 32 -0.21 29.90 -7.55
C LEU A 32 -1.17 31.01 -7.07
N GLY A 33 -1.38 32.01 -7.92
CA GLY A 33 -2.55 32.91 -7.85
C GLY A 33 -2.49 34.02 -6.80
N ASN A 34 -2.93 35.21 -7.21
CA ASN A 34 -3.13 36.37 -6.34
C ASN A 34 -4.01 36.03 -5.12
N SER A 35 -3.52 36.35 -3.92
CA SER A 35 -4.30 36.58 -2.70
C SER A 35 -5.09 35.43 -2.04
N GLN A 36 -4.92 34.16 -2.43
CA GLN A 36 -5.51 33.05 -1.66
C GLN A 36 -4.53 32.53 -0.60
N LYS A 37 -4.94 32.60 0.68
CA LYS A 37 -4.18 32.05 1.82
C LYS A 37 -4.00 30.53 1.61
N VAL A 38 -2.77 30.08 1.36
CA VAL A 38 -2.41 28.66 1.32
C VAL A 38 -2.92 28.00 2.60
N SER A 39 -3.77 26.98 2.46
CA SER A 39 -4.34 26.27 3.59
C SER A 39 -3.53 25.00 3.84
N VAL A 40 -2.94 24.88 5.01
CA VAL A 40 -2.28 23.64 5.44
C VAL A 40 -3.22 22.90 6.37
N GLU A 41 -3.33 21.60 6.21
CA GLU A 41 -4.12 20.74 7.07
C GLU A 41 -3.27 19.55 7.50
N ALA A 42 -3.44 19.11 8.74
CA ALA A 42 -2.78 17.92 9.27
C ALA A 42 -3.79 17.08 10.03
N GLY A 43 -3.63 15.76 10.02
CA GLY A 43 -4.59 14.88 10.66
C GLY A 43 -4.15 13.44 10.76
N LEU A 44 -5.07 12.63 11.27
CA LEU A 44 -4.93 11.20 11.42
C LEU A 44 -5.92 10.47 10.52
N ASN A 45 -5.48 9.31 10.05
CA ASN A 45 -6.24 8.40 9.19
C ASN A 45 -6.37 7.06 9.90
N PHE A 46 -7.57 6.50 9.92
CA PHE A 46 -7.82 5.18 10.47
C PHE A 46 -8.90 4.48 9.66
N GLY A 47 -8.82 3.16 9.57
CA GLY A 47 -9.91 2.41 8.96
C GLY A 47 -9.55 0.99 8.55
N PRO A 48 -10.57 0.18 8.22
CA PRO A 48 -10.37 -1.18 7.77
C PRO A 48 -9.61 -1.25 6.44
N THR A 49 -8.76 -2.28 6.31
CA THR A 49 -8.09 -2.62 5.04
C THR A 49 -8.45 -4.02 4.59
N PHE A 50 -8.57 -4.19 3.29
CA PHE A 50 -8.95 -5.41 2.60
C PHE A 50 -7.88 -5.76 1.57
N PHE A 51 -7.39 -6.99 1.62
CA PHE A 51 -6.41 -7.53 0.68
C PHE A 51 -7.11 -8.13 -0.55
N LEU A 52 -6.54 -7.89 -1.72
CA LEU A 52 -7.00 -8.41 -3.01
C LEU A 52 -5.80 -9.07 -3.71
N GLY A 53 -5.58 -10.35 -3.42
CA GLY A 53 -4.49 -11.13 -4.02
C GLY A 53 -4.90 -12.56 -4.27
N ASP A 54 -3.91 -13.45 -4.29
CA ASP A 54 -4.12 -14.88 -4.51
C ASP A 54 -4.70 -15.61 -3.29
N LEU A 55 -4.45 -15.09 -2.09
CA LEU A 55 -5.03 -15.59 -0.84
C LEU A 55 -6.32 -14.85 -0.45
N GLY A 56 -7.38 -15.63 -0.18
CA GLY A 56 -8.70 -15.12 0.21
C GLY A 56 -9.64 -14.74 -0.95
N GLY A 57 -10.67 -13.94 -0.64
CA GLY A 57 -11.73 -13.53 -1.56
C GLY A 57 -13.06 -14.27 -1.41
N ASN A 58 -14.14 -13.76 -2.02
CA ASN A 58 -15.46 -14.39 -2.08
C ASN A 58 -15.80 -14.80 -3.53
N ARG A 59 -16.63 -15.84 -3.69
CA ARG A 59 -17.25 -16.37 -4.93
C ARG A 59 -16.67 -15.90 -6.29
N GLY A 60 -15.95 -16.79 -6.97
CA GLY A 60 -15.56 -16.71 -8.38
C GLY A 60 -14.05 -16.61 -8.62
N LYS A 61 -13.65 -16.50 -9.90
CA LYS A 61 -12.28 -16.09 -10.27
C LYS A 61 -12.02 -14.71 -9.66
N GLY A 62 -11.06 -14.58 -8.73
CA GLY A 62 -10.77 -13.33 -8.00
C GLY A 62 -11.00 -12.07 -8.84
N THR A 63 -12.06 -11.34 -8.51
CA THR A 63 -12.54 -10.16 -9.24
C THR A 63 -12.27 -8.90 -8.44
N TYR A 64 -12.09 -7.78 -9.13
CA TYR A 64 -11.96 -6.46 -8.52
C TYR A 64 -13.21 -6.08 -7.71
N PHE A 65 -12.95 -5.40 -6.58
CA PHE A 65 -13.88 -4.50 -5.87
C PHE A 65 -15.02 -5.15 -5.06
N VAL A 66 -15.17 -4.72 -3.79
CA VAL A 66 -16.24 -4.88 -2.76
C VAL A 66 -16.83 -6.28 -2.50
N LYS A 67 -16.83 -7.19 -3.47
CA LYS A 67 -17.38 -8.54 -3.36
C LYS A 67 -16.53 -9.44 -2.46
N ASP A 68 -15.23 -9.19 -2.35
CA ASP A 68 -14.22 -10.00 -1.62
C ASP A 68 -13.98 -9.58 -0.17
N ILE A 69 -14.92 -8.86 0.44
CA ILE A 69 -14.80 -8.40 1.83
C ILE A 69 -14.97 -9.59 2.79
N ASN A 70 -13.88 -10.01 3.43
CA ASN A 70 -13.90 -10.91 4.57
C ASN A 70 -13.82 -10.09 5.86
N LEU A 71 -14.97 -9.91 6.53
CA LEU A 71 -15.08 -9.06 7.73
C LEU A 71 -14.26 -9.59 8.93
N GLU A 72 -13.97 -10.90 8.97
CA GLU A 72 -13.23 -11.55 10.06
C GLU A 72 -11.71 -11.25 10.02
N LEU A 73 -11.18 -10.87 8.86
CA LEU A 73 -9.76 -10.51 8.66
C LEU A 73 -9.52 -8.99 8.64
N THR A 74 -10.55 -8.19 8.96
CA THR A 74 -10.49 -6.73 8.90
C THR A 74 -9.55 -6.18 9.95
N LYS A 75 -8.34 -5.80 9.55
CA LYS A 75 -7.38 -5.13 10.43
C LYS A 75 -7.39 -3.62 10.19
N MET A 76 -7.24 -2.87 11.27
CA MET A 76 -7.28 -1.41 11.24
C MET A 76 -5.92 -0.85 10.79
N MET A 77 -5.95 -0.09 9.71
CA MET A 77 -4.88 0.81 9.33
C MET A 77 -4.89 2.04 10.24
N LYS A 78 -3.70 2.57 10.52
CA LYS A 78 -3.50 3.86 11.20
C LYS A 78 -2.43 4.67 10.49
N GLY A 79 -2.61 5.98 10.41
CA GLY A 79 -1.65 6.85 9.75
C GLY A 79 -1.86 8.32 10.09
N ALA A 80 -0.96 9.14 9.59
CA ALA A 80 -1.04 10.59 9.68
C ALA A 80 -0.81 11.19 8.29
N PHE A 81 -1.38 12.37 8.07
CA PHE A 81 -1.22 13.09 6.82
C PHE A 81 -1.07 14.58 7.03
N VAL A 82 -0.46 15.23 6.05
CA VAL A 82 -0.38 16.68 5.90
C VAL A 82 -0.80 16.99 4.47
N SER A 83 -1.82 17.82 4.31
CA SER A 83 -2.30 18.31 3.02
C SER A 83 -2.06 19.81 2.90
N ILE A 84 -1.45 20.22 1.80
CA ILE A 84 -1.24 21.62 1.45
C ILE A 84 -2.19 21.94 0.30
N TYR A 85 -3.02 22.96 0.46
CA TYR A 85 -3.97 23.42 -0.54
C TYR A 85 -3.56 24.81 -1.04
N PRO A 86 -2.89 24.89 -2.20
CA PRO A 86 -2.60 26.16 -2.85
C PRO A 86 -3.89 26.89 -3.27
N ASN A 87 -4.89 26.14 -3.74
CA ASN A 87 -6.20 26.65 -4.13
C ASN A 87 -7.32 25.82 -3.48
N SER A 88 -8.56 26.31 -3.53
CA SER A 88 -9.73 25.60 -3.00
C SER A 88 -10.07 24.30 -3.73
N TRP A 89 -9.53 24.08 -4.94
CA TRP A 89 -9.89 22.95 -5.82
C TRP A 89 -8.79 21.92 -6.04
N ILE A 90 -7.55 22.20 -5.60
CA ILE A 90 -6.41 21.28 -5.72
C ILE A 90 -5.56 21.29 -4.46
N GLY A 91 -5.15 20.11 -4.03
CA GLY A 91 -4.27 19.92 -2.87
C GLY A 91 -3.16 18.93 -3.15
N LEU A 92 -2.07 19.07 -2.42
CA LEU A 92 -0.97 18.11 -2.35
C LEU A 92 -0.95 17.49 -0.96
N ARG A 93 -1.18 16.19 -0.88
CA ARG A 93 -1.15 15.40 0.36
C ARG A 93 0.15 14.64 0.46
N PHE A 94 0.74 14.64 1.65
CA PHE A 94 1.74 13.67 2.08
C PHE A 94 1.17 12.87 3.24
N ALA A 95 1.29 11.56 3.20
CA ALA A 95 0.79 10.71 4.26
C ALA A 95 1.72 9.53 4.53
N ALA A 96 1.79 9.15 5.80
CA ALA A 96 2.49 7.97 6.27
C ALA A 96 1.51 7.10 7.04
N GLN A 97 1.50 5.80 6.75
CA GLN A 97 0.54 4.86 7.29
C GLN A 97 1.16 3.52 7.60
N TYR A 98 0.56 2.87 8.59
CA TYR A 98 0.86 1.53 9.01
C TYR A 98 -0.40 0.69 8.89
N THR A 99 -0.31 -0.31 8.03
CA THR A 99 -1.41 -1.14 7.56
C THR A 99 -1.11 -2.58 7.91
N TYR A 100 -2.14 -3.35 8.21
CA TYR A 100 -2.01 -4.78 8.41
C TYR A 100 -2.81 -5.51 7.33
N LEU A 101 -2.16 -6.42 6.63
CA LEU A 101 -2.78 -7.28 5.65
C LEU A 101 -2.82 -8.72 6.18
N SER A 102 -3.85 -9.45 5.77
CA SER A 102 -3.95 -10.90 5.96
C SER A 102 -4.93 -11.50 4.99
N GLY A 103 -4.65 -12.74 4.62
CA GLY A 103 -5.51 -13.60 3.84
C GLY A 103 -5.39 -15.02 4.38
N GLU A 104 -6.50 -15.73 4.44
CA GLU A 104 -6.56 -17.14 4.82
C GLU A 104 -7.44 -17.86 3.80
N ASP A 105 -6.93 -18.95 3.22
CA ASP A 105 -7.70 -19.76 2.28
C ASP A 105 -8.81 -20.57 2.97
N TYR A 106 -8.63 -20.90 4.26
CA TYR A 106 -9.59 -21.72 5.02
C TYR A 106 -10.96 -21.05 5.20
N THR A 107 -11.05 -19.71 5.13
CA THR A 107 -12.31 -18.99 5.33
C THR A 107 -13.22 -18.98 4.08
N ILE A 108 -12.76 -19.55 2.96
CA ILE A 108 -13.50 -19.52 1.70
C ILE A 108 -14.70 -20.48 1.75
N LYS A 109 -15.86 -20.02 1.28
CA LYS A 109 -17.05 -20.86 1.10
C LYS A 109 -16.90 -21.71 -0.18
N PRO A 110 -16.92 -23.05 -0.09
CA PRO A 110 -16.70 -23.93 -1.23
C PRO A 110 -17.94 -24.00 -2.12
N GLU A 111 -18.07 -23.08 -3.08
CA GLU A 111 -19.17 -23.07 -4.05
C GLU A 111 -18.72 -23.40 -5.50
N GLY A 112 -17.41 -23.49 -5.77
CA GLY A 112 -16.85 -23.77 -7.10
C GLY A 112 -15.46 -24.41 -7.07
N SER A 113 -15.00 -24.93 -8.21
CA SER A 113 -13.76 -25.73 -8.29
C SER A 113 -12.49 -24.97 -7.90
N HIS A 114 -12.41 -23.67 -8.18
CA HIS A 114 -11.28 -22.83 -7.79
C HIS A 114 -11.26 -22.55 -6.28
N GLU A 115 -12.43 -22.41 -5.68
CA GLU A 115 -12.62 -22.25 -4.23
C GLU A 115 -12.24 -23.54 -3.48
N LEU A 116 -12.62 -24.71 -4.02
CA LEU A 116 -12.21 -26.01 -3.47
C LEU A 116 -10.67 -26.16 -3.49
N TRP A 117 -10.03 -25.75 -4.59
CA TRP A 117 -8.57 -25.82 -4.72
C TRP A 117 -7.86 -24.90 -3.72
N ARG A 118 -8.35 -23.67 -3.53
CA ARG A 118 -7.82 -22.77 -2.49
C ARG A 118 -8.02 -23.34 -1.08
N LEU A 119 -9.22 -23.88 -0.79
CA LEU A 119 -9.49 -24.51 0.49
C LEU A 119 -8.56 -25.70 0.77
N GLU A 120 -8.25 -26.50 -0.26
CA GLU A 120 -7.31 -27.62 -0.19
C GLU A 120 -5.86 -27.12 0.00
N ARG A 121 -5.48 -26.03 -0.67
CA ARG A 121 -4.17 -25.36 -0.56
C ARG A 121 -3.89 -24.89 0.87
N ASN A 122 -4.92 -24.38 1.56
CA ASN A 122 -4.92 -24.05 2.98
C ASN A 122 -3.73 -23.16 3.41
N LEU A 123 -3.39 -22.18 2.57
CA LEU A 123 -2.36 -21.19 2.89
C LEU A 123 -2.96 -20.02 3.69
N ASP A 124 -2.08 -19.38 4.45
CA ASP A 124 -2.41 -18.23 5.28
C ASP A 124 -1.21 -17.30 5.34
N PHE A 125 -1.50 -16.00 5.35
CA PHE A 125 -0.48 -14.98 5.49
C PHE A 125 -0.94 -13.81 6.34
N LYS A 126 0.04 -13.13 6.93
CA LYS A 126 -0.11 -11.84 7.58
C LYS A 126 1.10 -11.01 7.23
N SER A 127 0.86 -9.76 6.85
CA SER A 127 1.93 -8.82 6.55
C SER A 127 1.68 -7.49 7.25
N ASN A 128 2.75 -6.96 7.86
CA ASN A 128 2.76 -5.59 8.38
C ASN A 128 3.32 -4.70 7.26
N VAL A 129 2.56 -3.67 6.87
CA VAL A 129 2.90 -2.79 5.77
C VAL A 129 3.10 -1.37 6.28
N TRP A 130 4.31 -0.85 6.11
CA TRP A 130 4.61 0.57 6.28
C TRP A 130 4.54 1.25 4.93
N GLU A 131 3.87 2.38 4.84
CA GLU A 131 3.70 3.09 3.57
C GLU A 131 3.82 4.59 3.76
N ALA A 132 4.53 5.23 2.85
CA ALA A 132 4.60 6.68 2.73
C ALA A 132 4.24 7.06 1.30
N TYR A 133 3.33 8.01 1.13
CA TYR A 133 2.89 8.42 -0.20
C TYR A 133 2.64 9.91 -0.29
N SER A 134 2.72 10.39 -1.52
CA SER A 134 2.28 11.73 -1.91
C SER A 134 1.14 11.60 -2.92
N ALA A 135 0.12 12.43 -2.81
CA ALA A 135 -1.04 12.40 -3.70
C ALA A 135 -1.52 13.80 -4.04
N ILE A 136 -2.04 13.95 -5.25
CA ILE A 136 -2.75 15.16 -5.66
C ILE A 136 -4.24 14.92 -5.40
N GLU A 137 -4.86 15.84 -4.68
CA GLU A 137 -6.30 15.88 -4.43
C GLU A 137 -6.96 16.87 -5.38
N PHE A 138 -8.05 16.47 -6.01
CA PHE A 138 -8.85 17.34 -6.88
C PHE A 138 -10.29 17.39 -6.38
N PHE A 139 -10.83 18.60 -6.24
CA PHE A 139 -12.20 18.87 -5.77
C PHE A 139 -13.04 19.45 -6.91
N PRO A 140 -13.82 18.62 -7.64
CA PRO A 140 -14.53 19.03 -8.84
C PRO A 140 -15.55 20.16 -8.59
N LEU A 141 -16.29 20.11 -7.48
CA LEU A 141 -17.28 21.14 -7.14
C LEU A 141 -16.62 22.49 -6.88
N ASN A 142 -15.52 22.50 -6.12
CA ASN A 142 -14.76 23.71 -5.85
C ASN A 142 -14.13 24.30 -7.12
N TYR A 143 -13.78 23.45 -8.10
CA TYR A 143 -13.32 23.91 -9.41
C TYR A 143 -14.45 24.56 -10.22
N MET A 144 -15.64 23.95 -10.24
CA MET A 144 -16.81 24.44 -10.97
C MET A 144 -17.28 25.81 -10.44
N TYR A 145 -17.31 25.99 -9.12
CA TYR A 145 -17.74 27.22 -8.46
C TYR A 145 -16.58 28.16 -8.10
N ARG A 146 -15.42 28.02 -8.73
CA ARG A 146 -14.20 28.80 -8.41
C ARG A 146 -14.34 30.32 -8.53
N ASN A 147 -15.31 30.79 -9.32
CA ASN A 147 -15.57 32.22 -9.54
C ASN A 147 -16.48 32.84 -8.46
N TYR A 148 -17.04 32.02 -7.57
CA TYR A 148 -17.88 32.47 -6.46
C TYR A 148 -17.02 32.56 -5.20
N GLU A 149 -16.65 33.79 -4.80
CA GLU A 149 -15.74 34.01 -3.66
C GLU A 149 -16.31 33.48 -2.32
N ASP A 150 -17.64 33.42 -2.18
CA ASP A 150 -18.33 32.94 -0.98
C ASP A 150 -18.62 31.42 -0.97
N TYR A 151 -18.13 30.67 -1.96
CA TYR A 151 -18.40 29.23 -2.06
C TYR A 151 -17.48 28.41 -1.11
N ASP A 152 -17.92 28.22 0.14
CA ASP A 152 -17.30 27.31 1.12
C ASP A 152 -18.26 26.17 1.52
N PRO A 153 -18.41 25.13 0.67
CA PRO A 153 -19.35 24.06 0.93
C PRO A 153 -18.89 23.19 2.12
N LYS A 154 -19.86 22.84 2.98
CA LYS A 154 -19.63 21.90 4.08
C LYS A 154 -19.19 20.52 3.58
N PHE A 155 -19.72 20.08 2.44
CA PHE A 155 -19.42 18.80 1.80
C PHE A 155 -18.54 19.01 0.58
N ARG A 156 -17.37 18.38 0.57
CA ARG A 156 -16.35 18.52 -0.46
C ARG A 156 -15.95 17.14 -0.98
N PRO A 157 -16.65 16.61 -2.00
CA PRO A 157 -16.22 15.40 -2.68
C PRO A 157 -14.91 15.66 -3.43
N TYR A 158 -14.02 14.68 -3.43
CA TYR A 158 -12.74 14.77 -4.10
C TYR A 158 -12.30 13.41 -4.62
N VAL A 159 -11.46 13.46 -5.64
CA VAL A 159 -10.70 12.32 -6.15
C VAL A 159 -9.23 12.59 -5.89
N PHE A 160 -8.44 11.54 -5.76
CA PHE A 160 -7.00 11.69 -5.60
C PHE A 160 -6.23 10.55 -6.27
N GLY A 161 -5.00 10.87 -6.65
CA GLY A 161 -4.06 9.93 -7.24
C GLY A 161 -2.65 10.36 -6.89
N GLY A 162 -1.78 9.39 -6.64
CA GLY A 162 -0.46 9.65 -6.08
C GLY A 162 0.54 8.56 -6.35
N LEU A 163 1.74 8.74 -5.79
CA LEU A 163 2.82 7.77 -5.81
C LEU A 163 3.26 7.53 -4.38
N GLY A 164 3.43 6.25 -4.04
CA GLY A 164 3.88 5.84 -2.72
C GLY A 164 4.98 4.79 -2.78
N ILE A 165 5.63 4.63 -1.64
CA ILE A 165 6.56 3.56 -1.34
C ILE A 165 6.01 2.80 -0.16
N PHE A 166 6.01 1.47 -0.25
CA PHE A 166 5.59 0.60 0.84
C PHE A 166 6.66 -0.44 1.14
N HIS A 167 6.74 -0.83 2.40
CA HIS A 167 7.58 -1.89 2.91
C HIS A 167 6.70 -2.91 3.60
N PHE A 168 6.76 -4.17 3.18
CA PHE A 168 5.96 -5.26 3.69
C PHE A 168 6.86 -6.41 4.19
N ASP A 169 6.35 -7.22 5.13
CA ASP A 169 7.08 -8.36 5.70
C ASP A 169 6.08 -9.53 5.85
N PRO A 170 5.94 -10.37 4.80
CA PRO A 170 4.94 -11.43 4.79
C PRO A 170 5.35 -12.56 5.74
N MET A 171 4.39 -13.01 6.55
CA MET A 171 4.54 -14.09 7.52
C MET A 171 3.46 -15.13 7.29
N GLY A 172 3.77 -16.41 7.47
CA GLY A 172 2.81 -17.52 7.42
C GLY A 172 2.81 -18.33 8.71
N THR A 173 1.70 -19.01 9.02
CA THR A 173 1.61 -19.82 10.24
C THR A 173 2.00 -21.28 10.05
N ILE A 174 2.49 -21.89 11.12
CA ILE A 174 2.49 -23.34 11.28
C ILE A 174 1.62 -23.68 12.49
N LYS A 175 0.75 -24.67 12.33
CA LYS A 175 -0.03 -25.23 13.43
C LYS A 175 0.89 -26.15 14.25
N ASN A 176 1.13 -25.78 15.50
CA ASN A 176 1.86 -26.63 16.45
C ASN A 176 0.97 -27.80 16.89
N ILE A 177 1.61 -28.84 17.41
CA ILE A 177 0.95 -30.04 17.97
C ILE A 177 -0.06 -29.66 19.08
N ASN A 178 0.18 -28.56 19.79
CA ASN A 178 -0.67 -28.06 20.87
C ASN A 178 -1.87 -27.21 20.37
N GLY A 179 -2.11 -27.13 19.06
CA GLY A 179 -3.19 -26.33 18.46
C GLY A 179 -2.89 -24.83 18.33
N GLY A 180 -1.76 -24.35 18.86
CA GLY A 180 -1.31 -22.95 18.68
C GLY A 180 -0.73 -22.69 17.30
N ARG A 181 -0.88 -21.46 16.77
CA ARG A 181 -0.27 -21.02 15.51
C ARG A 181 1.02 -20.23 15.79
N THR A 182 2.15 -20.64 15.23
CA THR A 182 3.40 -19.85 15.25
C THR A 182 3.63 -19.20 13.90
N TRP A 183 3.95 -17.90 13.89
CA TRP A 183 4.21 -17.12 12.68
C TRP A 183 5.69 -17.08 12.34
N TYR A 184 6.04 -17.35 11.08
CA TYR A 184 7.40 -17.29 10.56
C TYR A 184 7.45 -16.38 9.34
N LYS A 185 8.58 -15.66 9.16
CA LYS A 185 8.80 -14.80 8.00
C LYS A 185 8.96 -15.64 6.74
N LEU A 186 8.26 -15.28 5.68
CA LEU A 186 8.23 -16.04 4.44
C LEU A 186 9.40 -15.69 3.51
N HIS A 187 9.76 -14.41 3.45
CA HIS A 187 10.82 -13.93 2.54
C HIS A 187 12.17 -14.65 2.67
N PRO A 188 12.69 -14.97 3.88
CA PRO A 188 13.93 -15.73 4.01
C PRO A 188 13.81 -17.20 3.59
N LEU A 189 12.59 -17.76 3.64
CA LEU A 189 12.31 -19.18 3.40
C LEU A 189 12.21 -19.52 1.91
N ARG A 190 12.17 -18.51 1.03
CA ARG A 190 12.18 -18.68 -0.42
C ARG A 190 11.16 -19.71 -0.90
N THR A 191 9.91 -19.62 -0.44
CA THR A 191 8.91 -20.69 -0.52
C THR A 191 8.61 -21.18 -1.94
N GLU A 192 8.81 -20.34 -2.95
CA GLU A 192 8.67 -20.68 -4.37
C GLU A 192 10.00 -20.89 -5.10
N GLY A 193 11.13 -20.96 -4.38
CA GLY A 193 12.47 -21.14 -4.94
C GLY A 193 13.12 -19.84 -5.39
N GLN A 194 12.71 -18.70 -4.84
CA GLN A 194 13.23 -17.42 -5.28
C GLN A 194 14.74 -17.30 -5.02
N GLY A 195 15.53 -17.12 -6.09
CA GLY A 195 16.98 -17.02 -6.04
C GLY A 195 17.72 -18.35 -5.89
N MET A 196 17.09 -19.47 -6.24
CA MET A 196 17.73 -20.77 -6.41
C MET A 196 18.19 -20.94 -7.87
N GLU A 197 19.34 -21.58 -8.10
CA GLU A 197 19.90 -21.79 -9.44
C GLU A 197 19.03 -22.69 -10.32
N GLU A 198 18.27 -23.59 -9.71
CA GLU A 198 17.35 -24.52 -10.37
C GLU A 198 16.09 -23.82 -10.91
N TYR A 199 15.81 -22.60 -10.43
CA TYR A 199 14.70 -21.75 -10.86
C TYR A 199 15.22 -20.36 -11.25
N PRO A 200 16.04 -20.23 -12.33
CA PRO A 200 16.69 -18.98 -12.70
C PRO A 200 15.71 -17.86 -13.06
N GLU A 201 14.48 -18.20 -13.44
CA GLU A 201 13.39 -17.27 -13.71
C GLU A 201 12.81 -16.64 -12.42
N LYS A 202 12.92 -17.33 -11.27
CA LYS A 202 12.33 -16.90 -10.00
C LYS A 202 13.32 -16.07 -9.20
N LYS A 203 13.22 -14.74 -9.32
CA LYS A 203 14.12 -13.82 -8.61
C LYS A 203 13.59 -13.50 -7.21
N PRO A 204 14.47 -13.30 -6.20
CA PRO A 204 14.06 -12.79 -4.89
C PRO A 204 13.32 -11.46 -5.04
N TYR A 205 12.09 -11.40 -4.52
CA TYR A 205 11.33 -10.16 -4.49
C TYR A 205 11.91 -9.22 -3.43
N LYS A 206 11.66 -7.92 -3.62
CA LYS A 206 12.06 -6.87 -2.67
C LYS A 206 10.91 -6.58 -1.73
N LEU A 207 11.21 -6.44 -0.44
CA LEU A 207 10.25 -6.07 0.59
C LEU A 207 9.81 -4.59 0.51
N THR A 208 10.64 -3.73 -0.10
CA THR A 208 10.32 -2.31 -0.32
C THR A 208 10.06 -2.05 -1.79
N GLN A 209 8.89 -1.51 -2.10
CA GLN A 209 8.43 -1.32 -3.47
C GLN A 209 7.57 -0.07 -3.63
N LEU A 210 7.31 0.30 -4.88
CA LEU A 210 6.42 1.40 -5.22
C LEU A 210 4.98 0.93 -5.30
N ASN A 211 4.04 1.81 -4.95
CA ASN A 211 2.62 1.62 -5.19
C ASN A 211 2.00 2.89 -5.78
N LEU A 212 0.81 2.72 -6.37
CA LEU A 212 0.01 3.80 -6.93
C LEU A 212 -1.28 3.94 -6.11
N PRO A 213 -1.29 4.78 -5.06
CA PRO A 213 -2.48 5.09 -4.29
C PRO A 213 -3.43 5.98 -5.09
N MET A 214 -4.69 5.57 -5.19
CA MET A 214 -5.74 6.32 -5.85
C MET A 214 -7.08 6.09 -5.17
N GLY A 215 -8.01 7.01 -5.38
CA GLY A 215 -9.32 6.85 -4.77
C GLY A 215 -10.18 8.09 -4.84
N PHE A 216 -11.26 8.03 -4.08
CA PHE A 216 -12.21 9.11 -3.95
C PHE A 216 -12.72 9.18 -2.51
N GLY A 217 -13.18 10.34 -2.12
CA GLY A 217 -13.70 10.54 -0.78
C GLY A 217 -14.56 11.79 -0.68
N VAL A 218 -15.14 11.96 0.50
CA VAL A 218 -15.91 13.14 0.87
C VAL A 218 -15.30 13.73 2.12
N LYS A 219 -15.00 15.02 2.05
CA LYS A 219 -14.51 15.81 3.18
C LYS A 219 -15.65 16.67 3.72
N ILE A 220 -15.86 16.63 5.02
CA ILE A 220 -16.94 17.32 5.73
C ILE A 220 -16.30 18.32 6.70
N LYS A 221 -16.61 19.61 6.52
CA LYS A 221 -16.21 20.67 7.45
C LYS A 221 -17.09 20.61 8.70
N LEU A 222 -16.50 20.37 9.87
CA LEU A 222 -17.22 20.36 11.16
C LEU A 222 -17.18 21.75 11.81
N SER A 223 -16.03 22.43 11.69
CA SER A 223 -15.81 23.80 12.15
C SER A 223 -14.78 24.46 11.22
N ASP A 224 -14.48 25.75 11.42
CA ASP A 224 -13.48 26.45 10.59
C ASP A 224 -12.08 25.84 10.66
N ARG A 225 -11.80 25.10 11.74
CA ARG A 225 -10.51 24.44 11.95
C ARG A 225 -10.57 22.93 11.90
N VAL A 226 -11.73 22.30 12.03
CA VAL A 226 -11.84 20.84 12.17
C VAL A 226 -12.62 20.28 10.99
N PHE A 227 -12.09 19.23 10.39
CA PHE A 227 -12.78 18.48 9.36
C PHE A 227 -12.71 16.98 9.66
N THR A 228 -13.72 16.29 9.16
CA THR A 228 -13.73 14.84 9.05
C THR A 228 -13.84 14.46 7.58
N GLY A 229 -13.54 13.23 7.23
CA GLY A 229 -13.78 12.74 5.88
C GLY A 229 -13.78 11.23 5.83
N THR A 230 -14.42 10.71 4.79
CA THR A 230 -14.36 9.30 4.44
C THR A 230 -13.73 9.18 3.06
N GLU A 231 -12.86 8.21 2.86
CA GLU A 231 -12.24 7.93 1.56
C GLU A 231 -12.12 6.43 1.33
N LEU A 232 -12.30 6.06 0.07
CA LEU A 232 -11.92 4.75 -0.43
C LEU A 232 -10.54 4.91 -1.06
N LEU A 233 -9.55 4.26 -0.48
CA LEU A 233 -8.14 4.33 -0.87
C LEU A 233 -7.72 2.98 -1.45
N TYR A 234 -7.66 2.90 -2.76
CA TYR A 234 -7.13 1.77 -3.51
C TYR A 234 -5.64 1.95 -3.75
N ARG A 235 -4.86 0.88 -3.60
CA ARG A 235 -3.43 0.90 -3.86
C ARG A 235 -3.10 -0.23 -4.81
N HIS A 236 -2.70 0.18 -6.00
CA HIS A 236 -2.18 -0.76 -6.96
C HIS A 236 -0.71 -1.03 -6.66
N THR A 237 -0.33 -2.30 -6.56
CA THR A 237 1.09 -2.68 -6.42
C THR A 237 1.64 -3.27 -7.70
N PHE A 238 2.96 -3.25 -7.84
CA PHE A 238 3.67 -3.80 -8.99
C PHE A 238 4.27 -5.19 -8.70
N THR A 239 3.74 -5.90 -7.70
CA THR A 239 4.21 -7.21 -7.28
C THR A 239 3.06 -8.15 -6.98
N ASP A 240 3.33 -9.43 -7.17
CA ASP A 240 2.45 -10.55 -6.86
C ASP A 240 3.03 -11.35 -5.67
N TYR A 241 3.70 -10.66 -4.75
CA TYR A 241 4.43 -11.30 -3.64
C TYR A 241 4.11 -10.64 -2.29
N VAL A 242 3.07 -9.80 -2.21
CA VAL A 242 2.64 -9.20 -0.94
C VAL A 242 2.21 -10.29 0.04
N ASP A 243 1.68 -11.39 -0.49
CA ASP A 243 1.28 -12.58 0.27
C ASP A 243 2.25 -13.79 0.14
N ASP A 244 3.38 -13.59 -0.55
CA ASP A 244 4.39 -14.62 -0.87
C ASP A 244 3.89 -15.74 -1.80
N VAL A 245 2.81 -15.54 -2.56
CA VAL A 245 2.22 -16.53 -3.48
C VAL A 245 2.11 -15.96 -4.90
N SER A 246 2.81 -16.56 -5.87
CA SER A 246 2.80 -16.05 -7.25
C SER A 246 2.84 -17.12 -8.32
N THR A 247 3.74 -18.09 -8.21
CA THR A 247 4.09 -18.97 -9.34
C THR A 247 3.65 -20.40 -9.11
N THR A 248 4.61 -21.29 -8.85
CA THR A 248 4.46 -22.74 -8.81
C THR A 248 5.20 -23.32 -7.63
N TYR A 249 4.76 -24.49 -7.20
CA TYR A 249 5.45 -25.29 -6.20
C TYR A 249 6.82 -25.75 -6.71
N ILE A 250 7.80 -25.79 -5.81
CA ILE A 250 9.16 -26.27 -6.11
C ILE A 250 9.40 -27.67 -5.57
N ASP A 251 10.49 -28.28 -6.02
CA ASP A 251 10.99 -29.50 -5.39
C ASP A 251 11.54 -29.18 -3.98
N PRO A 252 10.98 -29.80 -2.92
CA PRO A 252 11.40 -29.53 -1.55
C PRO A 252 12.85 -29.92 -1.25
N ASN A 253 13.46 -30.79 -2.05
CA ASN A 253 14.86 -31.18 -1.88
C ASN A 253 15.81 -29.99 -2.03
N TYR A 254 15.45 -29.00 -2.86
CA TYR A 254 16.28 -27.84 -3.10
C TYR A 254 16.37 -26.92 -1.88
N PHE A 255 15.37 -26.89 -0.98
CA PHE A 255 15.47 -26.10 0.25
C PHE A 255 16.75 -26.43 1.04
N ARG A 256 17.08 -27.71 1.15
CA ARG A 256 18.26 -28.19 1.91
C ARG A 256 19.60 -27.74 1.33
N LEU A 257 19.64 -27.30 0.07
CA LEU A 257 20.85 -26.79 -0.57
C LEU A 257 21.13 -25.31 -0.22
N TYR A 258 20.09 -24.54 0.09
CA TYR A 258 20.20 -23.08 0.25
C TYR A 258 19.99 -22.57 1.68
N MET A 259 19.59 -23.43 2.63
CA MET A 259 19.36 -23.03 4.01
C MET A 259 19.71 -24.12 5.03
N SER A 260 19.69 -23.77 6.32
CA SER A 260 19.98 -24.72 7.40
C SER A 260 18.97 -25.87 7.44
N PRO A 261 19.30 -27.06 7.97
CA PRO A 261 18.35 -28.17 8.06
C PRO A 261 17.05 -27.81 8.78
N GLN A 262 17.11 -26.91 9.77
CA GLN A 262 15.95 -26.42 10.52
C GLN A 262 15.08 -25.51 9.65
N ASP A 263 15.69 -24.54 8.95
CA ASP A 263 14.97 -23.64 8.06
C ASP A 263 14.40 -24.37 6.85
N ALA A 264 15.10 -25.39 6.35
CA ALA A 264 14.65 -26.20 5.21
C ALA A 264 13.40 -26.99 5.55
N ALA A 265 13.36 -27.62 6.73
CA ALA A 265 12.16 -28.31 7.23
C ALA A 265 10.99 -27.32 7.43
N LEU A 266 11.30 -26.11 7.90
CA LEU A 266 10.32 -25.05 8.08
C LEU A 266 9.74 -24.55 6.75
N ALA A 267 10.61 -24.26 5.78
CA ALA A 267 10.24 -23.81 4.44
C ALA A 267 9.40 -24.87 3.72
N GLU A 268 9.82 -26.14 3.82
CA GLU A 268 9.12 -27.30 3.27
C GLU A 268 7.69 -27.44 3.83
N GLN A 269 7.48 -27.16 5.12
CA GLN A 269 6.17 -27.22 5.76
C GLN A 269 5.30 -25.99 5.46
N ILE A 270 5.91 -24.81 5.30
CA ILE A 270 5.19 -23.55 5.06
C ILE A 270 4.82 -23.37 3.59
N SER A 271 5.69 -23.81 2.67
CA SER A 271 5.50 -23.65 1.23
C SER A 271 4.26 -24.38 0.74
N ASP A 272 3.98 -25.55 1.33
CA ASP A 272 2.85 -26.39 1.02
C ASP A 272 2.16 -26.89 2.30
N LYS A 273 0.94 -26.39 2.53
CA LYS A 273 0.08 -26.75 3.66
C LYS A 273 -1.15 -27.51 3.20
N VAL A 274 -1.05 -28.16 2.05
CA VAL A 274 -2.16 -28.88 1.44
C VAL A 274 -2.80 -29.82 2.45
N ASN A 275 -4.12 -29.75 2.52
CA ASN A 275 -4.93 -30.65 3.31
C ASN A 275 -5.88 -31.35 2.33
N GLY A 276 -5.59 -32.60 1.98
CA GLY A 276 -6.30 -33.38 0.96
C GLY A 276 -7.77 -33.66 1.29
N ILE A 277 -8.60 -32.62 1.21
CA ILE A 277 -10.04 -32.65 1.45
C ILE A 277 -10.76 -33.28 0.25
N PHE A 278 -10.30 -32.99 -0.97
CA PHE A 278 -10.89 -33.52 -2.22
C PHE A 278 -9.99 -34.57 -2.85
N ASN A 279 -8.68 -34.33 -2.87
CA ASN A 279 -7.67 -35.32 -3.27
C ASN A 279 -7.22 -36.10 -2.03
N VAL A 280 -8.02 -37.10 -1.64
CA VAL A 280 -7.75 -37.92 -0.46
C VAL A 280 -6.37 -38.57 -0.56
N GLY A 281 -5.50 -38.30 0.41
CA GLY A 281 -4.12 -38.79 0.46
C GLY A 281 -3.08 -37.86 -0.17
N LEU A 282 -3.49 -36.70 -0.71
CA LEU A 282 -2.57 -35.67 -1.15
C LEU A 282 -1.97 -34.95 0.06
N ASN A 283 -0.69 -35.21 0.30
CA ASN A 283 0.08 -34.58 1.39
C ASN A 283 1.02 -33.48 0.88
N ARG A 284 1.24 -33.40 -0.44
CA ARG A 284 2.05 -32.37 -1.11
C ARG A 284 1.71 -32.31 -2.59
N TYR A 285 1.63 -31.12 -3.15
CA TYR A 285 1.50 -30.93 -4.60
C TYR A 285 2.83 -31.26 -5.32
N PRO A 286 2.77 -31.92 -6.49
CA PRO A 286 3.95 -32.15 -7.32
C PRO A 286 4.65 -30.84 -7.72
N PRO A 287 5.98 -30.82 -7.86
CA PRO A 287 6.69 -29.64 -8.37
C PRO A 287 6.14 -29.17 -9.72
N GLY A 288 6.02 -27.86 -9.91
CA GLY A 288 5.47 -27.25 -11.13
C GLY A 288 3.95 -27.08 -11.14
N THR A 289 3.22 -27.61 -10.17
CA THR A 289 1.80 -27.25 -10.00
C THR A 289 1.66 -25.77 -9.69
N GLN A 290 0.55 -25.18 -10.15
CA GLN A 290 0.22 -23.79 -9.89
C GLN A 290 0.12 -23.58 -8.37
N ARG A 291 0.78 -22.54 -7.83
CA ARG A 291 0.66 -22.11 -6.43
C ARG A 291 -0.03 -20.76 -6.34
N GLY A 292 0.28 -19.84 -7.25
CA GLY A 292 -0.36 -18.53 -7.40
C GLY A 292 -0.68 -18.22 -8.87
N ASN A 293 -0.95 -16.96 -9.17
CA ASN A 293 -1.23 -16.48 -10.51
C ASN A 293 -0.33 -15.29 -10.90
N PRO A 294 0.78 -15.54 -11.63
CA PRO A 294 1.78 -14.51 -11.92
C PRO A 294 1.29 -13.43 -12.90
N ASN A 295 0.09 -13.59 -13.47
CA ASN A 295 -0.52 -12.61 -14.38
C ASN A 295 -1.35 -11.56 -13.65
N LYS A 296 -1.50 -11.65 -12.32
CA LYS A 296 -2.20 -10.68 -11.49
C LYS A 296 -1.23 -10.16 -10.45
N ASN A 297 -1.30 -8.88 -10.14
CA ASN A 297 -0.55 -8.32 -9.01
C ASN A 297 -1.46 -8.28 -7.79
N ASP A 298 -0.84 -8.28 -6.62
CA ASP A 298 -1.53 -8.10 -5.35
C ASP A 298 -1.92 -6.63 -5.18
N ASP A 299 -3.21 -6.38 -4.96
CA ASP A 299 -3.71 -5.05 -4.66
C ASP A 299 -4.35 -5.05 -3.27
N TYR A 300 -4.54 -3.87 -2.70
CA TYR A 300 -5.33 -3.74 -1.47
C TYR A 300 -6.03 -2.40 -1.42
N PHE A 301 -7.18 -2.37 -0.74
CA PHE A 301 -7.94 -1.14 -0.55
C PHE A 301 -8.31 -0.95 0.91
N SER A 302 -8.44 0.31 1.30
CA SER A 302 -8.83 0.71 2.65
C SER A 302 -10.03 1.63 2.58
N CYS A 303 -10.99 1.45 3.49
CA CYS A 303 -12.01 2.46 3.76
C CYS A 303 -11.50 3.30 4.93
N VAL A 304 -11.12 4.54 4.67
CA VAL A 304 -10.40 5.38 5.62
C VAL A 304 -11.32 6.48 6.12
N ILE A 305 -11.33 6.65 7.43
CA ILE A 305 -11.90 7.80 8.11
C ILE A 305 -10.75 8.73 8.46
N LYS A 306 -10.90 10.00 8.15
CA LYS A 306 -9.92 11.05 8.40
C LYS A 306 -10.45 12.02 9.41
N LEU A 307 -9.60 12.40 10.35
CA LEU A 307 -9.84 13.50 11.27
C LEU A 307 -8.66 14.44 11.17
N GLY A 308 -8.92 15.70 10.86
CA GLY A 308 -7.84 16.66 10.68
C GLY A 308 -8.19 18.07 11.13
N ILE A 309 -7.13 18.83 11.32
CA ILE A 309 -7.16 20.22 11.70
C ILE A 309 -6.52 21.08 10.60
N LYS A 310 -7.11 22.24 10.34
CA LYS A 310 -6.53 23.28 9.49
C LYS A 310 -5.53 24.08 10.32
N LEU A 311 -4.28 24.10 9.87
CA LEU A 311 -3.16 24.82 10.47
C LEU A 311 -3.06 26.22 9.85
N GLY A 312 -3.00 27.25 10.69
CA GLY A 312 -2.90 28.65 10.28
C GLY A 312 -3.49 29.63 11.29
N ASN A 313 -3.05 30.89 11.24
CA ASN A 313 -3.44 31.90 12.20
C ASN A 313 -4.91 32.31 12.06
N ASN A 314 -5.60 32.33 13.20
CA ASN A 314 -6.68 33.28 13.40
C ASN A 314 -6.07 34.66 13.18
N ASP A 315 -6.55 35.40 12.18
CA ASP A 315 -6.67 36.82 12.41
C ASP A 315 -7.51 36.96 13.69
N ASN A 316 -6.91 37.54 14.72
CA ASN A 316 -7.45 37.66 16.07
C ASN A 316 -8.90 38.19 16.06
N ILE A 317 -9.89 37.30 16.05
CA ILE A 317 -11.30 37.67 16.24
C ILE A 317 -11.51 38.21 17.67
N TYR A 318 -10.64 37.83 18.61
CA TYR A 318 -10.66 38.34 19.99
C TYR A 318 -10.12 39.77 20.17
N THR A 319 -9.40 40.35 19.19
CA THR A 319 -8.93 41.76 19.31
C THR A 319 -9.83 42.77 18.60
N ARG A 320 -10.95 42.35 17.98
CA ARG A 320 -11.88 43.25 17.29
C ARG A 320 -13.21 43.50 18.01
N GLN A 321 -13.41 42.98 19.22
CA GLN A 321 -14.68 43.11 19.95
C GLN A 321 -14.70 44.16 21.09
N THR A 322 -13.74 45.09 21.17
CA THR A 322 -13.80 46.20 22.14
C THR A 322 -13.47 47.56 21.53
N ARG A 323 -14.31 48.03 20.61
CA ARG A 323 -14.57 49.47 20.48
C ARG A 323 -16.06 49.68 20.28
N CYS A 324 -16.77 50.01 21.37
CA CYS A 324 -18.10 50.58 21.27
C CYS A 324 -18.03 51.88 20.45
N PRO A 325 -19.02 52.18 19.59
CA PRO A 325 -19.06 53.46 18.90
C PRO A 325 -19.26 54.57 19.93
N HIS A 326 -18.28 55.45 20.07
CA HIS A 326 -18.44 56.72 20.76
C HIS A 326 -19.12 57.68 19.80
N PHE A 327 -20.41 57.93 20.01
CA PHE A 327 -21.08 59.07 19.40
C PHE A 327 -20.58 60.33 20.13
N TYR A 328 -20.13 61.32 19.36
CA TYR A 328 -19.87 62.69 19.80
C TYR A 328 -21.12 63.54 19.53
#